data_AF-A0A2P9CIN7-F1
#
_entry.id   AF-A0A2P9CIN7-F1
#
_cell.length_a   1.000
_cell.length_b   1.000
_cell.length_c   1.000
_cell.angle_alpha   90.00
_cell.angle_beta   90.00
_cell.angle_gamma   90.00
#
_symmetry.space_group_name_H-M   'P 1'
#
loop_
_entity.id
_entity.type
_entity.pdbx_description
1 polymer ?
#
loop_
_entity_poly.entity_id
_entity_poly.type
_entity_poly.pdbx_seq_one_letter_code
_entity_poly.pdbx_strand_id
1 'polypeptide(L)'
;MGIIGSSLSNNRDDYYNDGPRTISFDNPIINRTNNNNFCELISQGPNINIQKTSVVRNALNLRRKTLKIINVGNNNYLINFIFDALHDVEVSIYFCCKEQLTEAKETIYCPTKYQTITKIFPKNLNQVYMSDLNEGINLNNININDIKCKPSYEYIVPILIVLKAIDTPILQAQYNYAYLQENQINDNKNNQDKYKIIIYRQKIQFGNRSFEVQEIFGIEKSPETKTDPVNNYLSGRECVICLTDERDTAILPCRHMCLCNVCANVVRMQNTKCPICRQDVQGLLQISIDKKDKNVNN
;
A
#
# COMPACT_ATOMS: atom_id res chain seq x y z
N MET A 1 -1.26 -8.03 2.64
CA MET A 1 -1.88 -7.89 1.30
C MET A 1 -1.60 -6.48 0.81
N GLY A 2 -0.90 -6.33 -0.31
CA GLY A 2 -0.75 -5.06 -0.99
C GLY A 2 -1.57 -5.09 -2.27
N ILE A 3 -2.27 -4.01 -2.60
CA ILE A 3 -2.90 -3.85 -3.92
C ILE A 3 -1.79 -3.50 -4.89
N ILE A 4 -1.87 -4.12 -6.06
CA ILE A 4 -0.94 -4.00 -7.16
C ILE A 4 -1.66 -3.26 -8.30
N GLY A 5 -1.24 -2.03 -8.59
CA GLY A 5 -1.79 -1.24 -9.68
C GLY A 5 -0.92 -1.32 -10.94
N SER A 6 -1.52 -1.67 -12.08
CA SER A 6 -0.94 -1.47 -13.41
C SER A 6 -1.47 -0.16 -13.99
N SER A 7 -0.59 0.77 -14.38
CA SER A 7 -0.96 2.05 -15.00
C SER A 7 -0.88 1.99 -16.53
N LEU A 8 -1.92 2.42 -17.23
CA LEU A 8 -1.89 2.76 -18.66
C LEU A 8 -2.70 4.05 -18.97
N SER A 9 -1.93 5.07 -19.39
CA SER A 9 -2.13 6.12 -20.41
C SER A 9 -3.40 6.98 -20.54
N ASN A 10 -3.15 8.30 -20.46
CA ASN A 10 -3.52 9.43 -21.34
C ASN A 10 -4.99 9.76 -21.63
N ASN A 11 -5.37 11.00 -21.29
CA ASN A 11 -6.20 11.87 -22.14
C ASN A 11 -6.12 13.34 -21.65
N ARG A 12 -6.02 14.26 -22.61
CA ARG A 12 -6.55 15.65 -22.68
C ARG A 12 -6.05 16.23 -24.02
N ASP A 13 -6.88 16.94 -24.79
CA ASP A 13 -7.33 18.28 -24.45
C ASP A 13 -8.78 18.62 -24.85
N ASP A 14 -9.34 19.53 -24.05
CA ASP A 14 -10.65 20.19 -24.10
C ASP A 14 -10.71 21.35 -25.12
N TYR A 15 -11.92 21.77 -25.53
CA TYR A 15 -12.23 23.21 -25.71
C TYR A 15 -13.73 23.53 -25.55
N TYR A 16 -13.97 24.70 -24.94
CA TYR A 16 -15.18 25.32 -24.39
C TYR A 16 -16.32 25.68 -25.37
N ASN A 17 -17.56 25.81 -24.84
CA ASN A 17 -18.32 27.08 -24.92
C ASN A 17 -19.59 27.14 -24.04
N ASP A 18 -19.84 28.36 -23.52
CA ASP A 18 -20.88 28.82 -22.58
C ASP A 18 -22.30 28.98 -23.16
N GLY A 19 -23.30 29.00 -22.27
CA GLY A 19 -24.61 29.62 -22.49
C GLY A 19 -25.63 29.36 -21.36
N PRO A 20 -26.26 30.39 -20.74
CA PRO A 20 -27.18 30.22 -19.61
C PRO A 20 -28.66 30.22 -20.04
N ARG A 21 -29.56 29.58 -19.25
CA ARG A 21 -30.84 30.17 -18.75
C ARG A 21 -31.82 29.18 -18.09
N THR A 22 -32.34 29.66 -16.96
CA THR A 22 -33.72 29.58 -16.39
C THR A 22 -34.31 28.29 -15.80
N ILE A 23 -34.90 28.52 -14.62
CA ILE A 23 -35.57 27.62 -13.69
C ILE A 23 -37.05 27.48 -14.07
N SER A 24 -37.60 26.26 -13.98
CA SER A 24 -39.04 26.03 -13.83
C SER A 24 -39.27 24.93 -12.79
N PHE A 25 -39.98 25.28 -11.71
CA PHE A 25 -40.47 24.35 -10.70
C PHE A 25 -41.88 23.93 -11.08
N ASP A 26 -42.09 22.66 -11.39
CA ASP A 26 -43.42 22.06 -11.46
C ASP A 26 -43.43 20.78 -10.60
N ASN A 27 -44.21 20.82 -9.51
CA ASN A 27 -44.60 19.65 -8.73
C ASN A 27 -45.79 18.96 -9.42
N PRO A 28 -45.81 17.63 -9.58
CA PRO A 28 -47.05 16.91 -9.76
C PRO A 28 -47.41 16.08 -8.52
N ILE A 29 -48.46 16.55 -7.87
CA ILE A 29 -49.63 15.83 -7.34
C ILE A 29 -49.52 14.29 -7.41
N ILE A 30 -49.46 13.66 -6.23
CA ILE A 30 -49.58 12.20 -6.06
C ILE A 30 -51.04 11.80 -6.27
N ASN A 31 -51.33 11.17 -7.40
CA ASN A 31 -52.54 10.36 -7.57
C ASN A 31 -52.16 8.87 -7.46
N ARG A 32 -52.65 8.23 -6.40
CA ARG A 32 -52.61 6.78 -6.22
C ARG A 32 -53.60 6.13 -7.18
N THR A 33 -53.11 5.33 -8.12
CA THR A 33 -53.89 4.26 -8.74
C THR A 33 -53.01 3.02 -8.88
N ASN A 34 -53.43 1.96 -8.20
CA ASN A 34 -52.99 0.59 -8.41
C ASN A 34 -53.21 0.21 -9.88
N ASN A 35 -52.16 -0.29 -10.55
CA ASN A 35 -52.33 -1.31 -11.58
C ASN A 35 -51.02 -2.07 -11.78
N ASN A 36 -51.12 -3.38 -11.60
CA ASN A 36 -50.10 -4.36 -11.91
C ASN A 36 -49.76 -4.30 -13.39
N ASN A 37 -48.56 -3.82 -13.71
CA ASN A 37 -47.85 -4.15 -14.95
C ASN A 37 -46.37 -4.19 -14.63
N PHE A 38 -45.78 -5.37 -14.79
CA PHE A 38 -44.33 -5.58 -14.81
C PHE A 38 -43.73 -4.66 -15.89
N CYS A 39 -43.19 -3.51 -15.48
CA CYS A 39 -42.22 -2.79 -16.30
C CYS A 39 -40.85 -3.40 -16.00
N GLU A 40 -40.24 -3.96 -17.04
CA GLU A 40 -38.80 -4.20 -17.09
C GLU A 40 -38.09 -2.93 -16.58
N LEU A 41 -37.44 -3.06 -15.43
CA LEU A 41 -36.47 -2.08 -14.97
C LEU A 41 -35.36 -2.08 -16.03
N ILE A 42 -35.43 -1.13 -16.94
CA ILE A 42 -34.30 -0.77 -17.79
C ILE A 42 -33.14 -0.52 -16.83
N SER A 43 -32.17 -1.43 -16.79
CA SER A 43 -30.98 -1.29 -15.97
C SER A 43 -30.12 -0.18 -16.56
N GLN A 44 -30.50 1.07 -16.33
CA GLN A 44 -29.59 2.20 -16.48
C GLN A 44 -28.68 2.24 -15.25
N GLY A 45 -27.95 1.16 -15.05
CA GLY A 45 -26.75 1.19 -14.23
C GLY A 45 -25.63 1.83 -15.05
N PRO A 46 -24.73 2.61 -14.44
CA PRO A 46 -23.50 3.00 -15.10
C PRO A 46 -22.81 1.73 -15.60
N ASN A 47 -22.32 1.73 -16.84
CA ASN A 47 -21.58 0.61 -17.43
C ASN A 47 -20.54 0.06 -16.43
N ILE A 48 -20.86 -1.08 -15.80
CA ILE A 48 -20.00 -1.66 -14.77
C ILE A 48 -18.89 -2.42 -15.49
N ASN A 49 -17.75 -1.77 -15.68
CA ASN A 49 -16.55 -2.49 -16.13
C ASN A 49 -15.95 -3.25 -14.94
N ILE A 50 -16.15 -4.57 -14.91
CA ILE A 50 -15.58 -5.45 -13.88
C ILE A 50 -14.27 -6.03 -14.41
N GLN A 51 -13.16 -5.59 -13.81
CA GLN A 51 -11.85 -6.19 -14.08
C GLN A 51 -11.47 -7.14 -12.93
N LYS A 52 -11.20 -8.41 -13.25
CA LYS A 52 -10.64 -9.34 -12.28
C LYS A 52 -9.16 -9.02 -12.04
N THR A 53 -8.77 -8.92 -10.78
CA THR A 53 -7.38 -8.74 -10.37
C THR A 53 -6.69 -10.09 -10.21
N SER A 54 -5.39 -10.16 -10.46
CA SER A 54 -4.57 -11.33 -10.15
C SER A 54 -3.90 -11.16 -8.80
N VAL A 55 -3.98 -12.19 -7.96
CA VAL A 55 -3.28 -12.21 -6.67
C VAL A 55 -1.83 -12.59 -6.91
N VAL A 56 -0.91 -11.66 -6.60
CA VAL A 56 0.52 -11.94 -6.60
C VAL A 56 0.95 -12.27 -5.18
N ARG A 57 1.54 -13.44 -4.97
CA ARG A 57 2.09 -13.83 -3.67
C ARG A 57 3.49 -13.24 -3.53
N ASN A 58 3.68 -12.44 -2.49
CA ASN A 58 4.98 -11.89 -2.18
C ASN A 58 5.79 -12.89 -1.34
N ALA A 59 6.85 -13.46 -1.90
CA ALA A 59 7.71 -14.42 -1.21
C ALA A 59 8.73 -13.75 -0.25
N LEU A 60 8.96 -12.45 -0.40
CA LEU A 60 9.94 -11.69 0.37
C LEU A 60 9.29 -10.45 0.97
N ASN A 61 9.30 -10.31 2.28
CA ASN A 61 8.56 -9.24 2.93
C ASN A 61 9.34 -8.62 4.09
N LEU A 62 9.88 -7.42 3.85
CA LEU A 62 10.31 -6.50 4.89
C LEU A 62 9.08 -5.98 5.62
N ARG A 63 9.04 -6.18 6.95
CA ARG A 63 7.95 -5.70 7.79
C ARG A 63 8.12 -4.21 8.05
N ARG A 64 7.43 -3.40 7.24
CA ARG A 64 7.48 -1.93 7.26
C ARG A 64 7.52 -1.31 8.66
N LYS A 65 6.64 -1.75 9.58
CA LYS A 65 6.53 -1.23 10.95
C LYS A 65 7.75 -1.54 11.85
N THR A 66 8.63 -2.45 11.43
CA THR A 66 9.82 -2.88 12.19
C THR A 66 11.10 -2.18 11.76
N LEU A 67 11.09 -1.49 10.61
CA LEU A 67 12.26 -0.75 10.13
C LEU A 67 12.57 0.41 11.07
N LYS A 68 13.76 0.37 11.66
CA LYS A 68 14.25 1.36 12.60
C LYS A 68 15.70 1.67 12.30
N ILE A 69 16.10 2.84 12.77
CA ILE A 69 17.48 3.28 12.77
C ILE A 69 17.90 3.57 14.21
N ILE A 70 19.10 3.15 14.60
CA ILE A 70 19.61 3.27 15.97
C ILE A 70 20.92 4.04 15.91
N ASN A 71 21.01 5.17 16.62
CA ASN A 71 22.26 5.91 16.78
C ASN A 71 23.14 5.22 17.83
N VAL A 72 24.33 4.77 17.43
CA VAL A 72 25.31 4.11 18.31
C VAL A 72 26.40 5.07 18.80
N GLY A 73 26.24 6.37 18.58
CA GLY A 73 27.23 7.41 18.90
C GLY A 73 28.06 7.80 17.68
N ASN A 74 28.84 8.88 17.80
CA ASN A 74 29.75 9.39 16.76
C ASN A 74 29.10 9.63 15.38
N ASN A 75 27.80 9.97 15.36
CA ASN A 75 26.99 10.09 14.13
C ASN A 75 26.91 8.80 13.29
N ASN A 76 27.08 7.64 13.92
CA ASN A 76 26.88 6.33 13.31
C ASN A 76 25.47 5.82 13.61
N TYR A 77 24.78 5.42 12.55
CA TYR A 77 23.39 4.97 12.61
C TYR A 77 23.24 3.58 11.98
N LEU A 78 22.72 2.62 12.74
CA LEU A 78 22.52 1.24 12.29
C LEU A 78 21.06 1.01 11.84
N ILE A 79 20.86 0.30 10.74
CA ILE A 79 19.53 -0.05 10.23
C ILE A 79 19.16 -1.45 10.68
N ASN A 80 18.00 -1.56 11.34
CA ASN A 80 17.47 -2.83 11.81
C ASN A 80 16.03 -3.03 11.31
N PHE A 81 15.69 -4.23 10.88
CA PHE A 81 14.32 -4.59 10.50
C PHE A 81 14.10 -6.10 10.58
N ILE A 82 12.82 -6.48 10.68
CA ILE A 82 12.39 -7.87 10.56
C ILE A 82 11.88 -8.10 9.14
N PHE A 83 12.24 -9.24 8.56
CA PHE A 83 11.75 -9.67 7.27
C PHE A 83 11.37 -11.15 7.25
N ASP A 84 10.58 -11.51 6.25
CA ASP A 84 10.15 -12.86 5.96
C ASP A 84 10.67 -13.26 4.58
N ALA A 85 11.23 -14.46 4.45
CA ALA A 85 11.74 -14.97 3.16
C ALA A 85 11.37 -16.44 2.99
N LEU A 86 10.66 -16.77 1.89
CA LEU A 86 10.32 -18.14 1.53
C LEU A 86 11.43 -18.86 0.73
N HIS A 87 12.43 -18.10 0.29
CA HIS A 87 13.62 -18.56 -0.41
C HIS A 87 14.85 -17.96 0.27
N ASP A 88 16.03 -18.52 -0.02
CA ASP A 88 17.29 -17.89 0.37
C ASP A 88 17.33 -16.49 -0.26
N VAL A 89 17.82 -15.51 0.47
CA VAL A 89 17.62 -14.11 0.13
C VAL A 89 18.91 -13.33 0.26
N GLU A 90 19.19 -12.54 -0.77
CA GLU A 90 20.18 -11.48 -0.75
C GLU A 90 19.50 -10.19 -0.30
N VAL A 91 19.97 -9.62 0.81
CA VAL A 91 19.55 -8.33 1.32
C VAL A 91 20.60 -7.29 0.98
N SER A 92 20.24 -6.33 0.13
CA SER A 92 21.13 -5.28 -0.36
C SER A 92 20.61 -3.90 0.04
N ILE A 93 21.47 -3.08 0.67
CA ILE A 93 21.16 -1.70 1.06
C ILE A 93 22.02 -0.75 0.25
N TYR A 94 21.38 0.11 -0.52
CA TYR A 94 22.02 1.18 -1.28
C TYR A 94 21.78 2.51 -0.58
N PHE A 95 22.84 3.31 -0.46
CA PHE A 95 22.75 4.70 -0.06
C PHE A 95 22.98 5.59 -1.28
N CYS A 96 22.02 6.47 -1.58
CA CYS A 96 22.01 7.33 -2.76
C CYS A 96 22.28 6.55 -4.05
N CYS A 97 21.28 5.81 -4.54
CA CYS A 97 21.39 5.11 -5.82
C CYS A 97 20.54 5.77 -6.91
N LYS A 98 20.94 5.57 -8.17
CA LYS A 98 20.19 6.03 -9.33
C LYS A 98 19.30 4.92 -9.87
N GLU A 99 17.99 5.17 -9.94
CA GLU A 99 17.02 4.31 -10.61
C GLU A 99 17.10 4.55 -12.12
N GLN A 100 17.32 3.49 -12.90
CA GLN A 100 17.41 3.51 -14.36
C GLN A 100 16.50 2.43 -14.95
N LEU A 101 15.91 2.70 -16.12
CA LEU A 101 15.23 1.68 -16.90
C LEU A 101 16.13 1.19 -18.02
N THR A 102 16.22 -0.13 -18.17
CA THR A 102 16.85 -0.75 -19.34
C THR A 102 15.95 -0.64 -20.57
N GLU A 103 16.52 -0.94 -21.74
CA GLU A 103 15.78 -1.08 -22.99
C GLU A 103 14.65 -2.13 -22.90
N ALA A 104 14.83 -3.15 -22.05
CA ALA A 104 13.82 -4.17 -21.75
C ALA A 104 12.74 -3.72 -20.73
N LYS A 105 12.72 -2.44 -20.35
CA LYS A 105 11.85 -1.86 -19.30
C LYS A 105 12.07 -2.46 -17.91
N GLU A 106 13.26 -3.00 -17.64
CA GLU A 106 13.62 -3.49 -16.32
C GLU A 106 14.25 -2.36 -15.49
N THR A 107 13.92 -2.30 -14.21
CA THR A 107 14.46 -1.29 -13.31
C THR A 107 15.79 -1.78 -12.72
N ILE A 108 16.86 -1.04 -12.96
CA ILE A 108 18.19 -1.26 -12.36
C ILE A 108 18.51 -0.12 -11.41
N TYR A 109 19.20 -0.45 -10.32
CA TYR A 109 19.69 0.52 -9.34
C TYR A 109 21.22 0.51 -9.35
N CYS A 110 21.78 1.65 -9.76
CA CYS A 110 23.22 1.84 -9.79
C CYS A 110 23.65 2.60 -8.53
N PRO A 111 24.58 2.06 -7.72
CA PRO A 111 25.22 2.83 -6.65
C PRO A 111 25.88 4.08 -7.25
N THR A 112 25.87 5.20 -6.52
CA THR A 112 26.51 6.43 -7.01
C THR A 112 27.80 6.74 -6.24
N LYS A 113 27.67 7.24 -5.00
CA LYS A 113 28.78 7.73 -4.18
C LYS A 113 29.18 6.77 -3.06
N TYR A 114 28.23 5.94 -2.62
CA TYR A 114 28.37 5.15 -1.40
C TYR A 114 28.33 3.66 -1.72
N GLN A 115 29.06 2.89 -0.91
CA GLN A 115 29.14 1.44 -1.04
C GLN A 115 27.78 0.80 -0.71
N THR A 116 27.40 -0.19 -1.52
CA THR A 116 26.26 -1.06 -1.24
C THR A 116 26.66 -2.12 -0.23
N ILE A 117 25.81 -2.33 0.76
CA ILE A 117 25.97 -3.42 1.73
C ILE A 117 25.10 -4.58 1.26
N THR A 118 25.67 -5.77 1.19
CA THR A 118 24.96 -6.98 0.77
C THR A 118 25.23 -8.12 1.75
N LYS A 119 24.16 -8.76 2.22
CA LYS A 119 24.21 -9.94 3.10
C LYS A 119 23.27 -11.02 2.58
N ILE A 120 23.66 -12.28 2.75
CA ILE A 120 22.84 -13.44 2.36
C ILE A 120 22.26 -14.07 3.63
N PHE A 121 20.98 -14.42 3.56
CA PHE A 121 20.25 -15.10 4.62
C PHE A 121 19.54 -16.34 4.07
N PRO A 122 19.45 -17.44 4.84
CA PRO A 122 18.69 -18.61 4.43
C PRO A 122 17.19 -18.32 4.41
N LYS A 123 16.40 -19.17 3.75
CA LYS A 123 14.94 -19.11 3.78
C LYS A 123 14.43 -19.30 5.22
N ASN A 124 13.74 -18.29 5.74
CA ASN A 124 13.06 -18.37 7.03
C ASN A 124 12.11 -17.17 7.21
N LEU A 125 11.11 -17.34 8.08
CA LEU A 125 10.21 -16.28 8.51
C LEU A 125 10.76 -15.59 9.77
N ASN A 126 10.32 -14.35 10.04
CA ASN A 126 10.71 -13.57 11.21
C ASN A 126 12.23 -13.38 11.38
N GLN A 127 12.99 -13.31 10.28
CA GLN A 127 14.43 -13.06 10.35
C GLN A 127 14.70 -11.60 10.69
N VAL A 128 15.80 -11.35 11.38
CA VAL A 128 16.22 -10.00 11.77
C VAL A 128 17.46 -9.62 10.97
N TYR A 129 17.36 -8.51 10.23
CA TYR A 129 18.52 -7.84 9.69
C TYR A 129 19.03 -6.84 10.73
N MET A 130 20.33 -6.92 11.06
CA MET A 130 21.03 -5.91 11.83
C MET A 130 22.30 -5.48 11.10
N SER A 131 22.48 -4.17 10.93
CA SER A 131 23.73 -3.59 10.43
C SER A 131 24.85 -3.75 11.44
N ASP A 132 26.03 -4.10 10.97
CA ASP A 132 27.26 -4.04 11.77
C ASP A 132 27.78 -2.59 11.87
N LEU A 133 28.69 -2.33 12.81
CA LEU A 133 29.23 -0.97 13.03
C LEU A 133 29.85 -0.33 11.78
N ASN A 134 30.43 -1.14 10.90
CA ASN A 134 31.08 -0.68 9.67
C ASN A 134 30.10 -0.53 8.49
N GLU A 135 28.87 -0.99 8.67
CA GLU A 135 27.79 -1.00 7.66
C GLU A 135 26.70 0.03 7.98
N GLY A 136 26.85 0.76 9.09
CA GLY A 136 25.96 1.84 9.44
C GLY A 136 26.06 3.04 8.49
N ILE A 137 25.06 3.91 8.56
CA ILE A 137 25.14 5.25 8.02
C ILE A 137 26.02 6.09 8.95
N ASN A 138 27.26 6.34 8.56
CA ASN A 138 28.13 7.30 9.24
C ASN A 138 27.98 8.67 8.58
N LEU A 139 27.34 9.63 9.27
CA LEU A 139 27.10 10.98 8.72
C LEU A 139 28.36 11.85 8.63
N ASN A 140 29.50 11.40 9.15
CA ASN A 140 30.77 12.05 8.89
C ASN A 140 31.32 11.67 7.49
N ASN A 141 30.91 10.52 6.96
CA ASN A 141 31.34 10.00 5.66
C ASN A 141 30.26 10.19 4.58
N ILE A 142 28.99 10.20 4.98
CA ILE A 142 27.83 10.32 4.10
C ILE A 142 27.23 11.71 4.26
N ASN A 143 27.03 12.41 3.14
CA ASN A 143 26.37 13.70 3.14
C ASN A 143 24.90 13.50 3.50
N ILE A 144 24.47 14.11 4.61
CA ILE A 144 23.09 14.00 5.09
C ILE A 144 22.06 14.42 4.03
N ASN A 145 22.38 15.38 3.16
CA ASN A 145 21.47 15.85 2.12
C ASN A 145 21.22 14.81 1.02
N ASP A 146 22.14 13.85 0.83
CA ASP A 146 21.98 12.78 -0.16
C ASP A 146 21.03 11.68 0.32
N ILE A 147 20.81 11.58 1.64
CA ILE A 147 19.99 10.53 2.28
C ILE A 147 18.73 11.08 2.98
N LYS A 148 18.64 12.40 3.15
CA LYS A 148 17.52 13.10 3.78
C LYS A 148 16.47 13.49 2.74
N CYS A 149 15.23 13.60 3.21
CA CYS A 149 14.06 14.03 2.46
C CYS A 149 13.54 13.02 1.42
N LYS A 150 12.23 13.11 1.18
CA LYS A 150 11.62 12.44 0.03
C LYS A 150 12.18 13.10 -1.23
N PRO A 151 12.70 12.33 -2.21
CA PRO A 151 13.30 12.93 -3.40
C PRO A 151 12.24 13.70 -4.20
N SER A 152 12.62 14.89 -4.67
CA SER A 152 11.78 15.71 -5.56
C SER A 152 11.72 15.14 -6.98
N TYR A 153 12.76 14.39 -7.37
CA TYR A 153 12.89 13.73 -8.67
C TYR A 153 13.10 12.23 -8.48
N GLU A 154 12.31 11.39 -9.16
CA GLU A 154 12.24 9.95 -8.88
C GLU A 154 13.53 9.16 -9.17
N TYR A 155 14.46 9.71 -9.95
CA TYR A 155 15.65 8.97 -10.39
C TYR A 155 16.74 8.81 -9.33
N ILE A 156 16.73 9.60 -8.24
CA ILE A 156 17.68 9.45 -7.13
C ILE A 156 16.93 8.93 -5.92
N VAL A 157 17.38 7.78 -5.41
CA VAL A 157 16.78 7.11 -4.26
C VAL A 157 17.73 7.26 -3.06
N PRO A 158 17.32 7.96 -1.98
CA PRO A 158 18.18 8.22 -0.82
C PRO A 158 18.64 6.95 -0.11
N ILE A 159 17.71 6.04 0.20
CA ILE A 159 18.00 4.72 0.77
C ILE A 159 17.11 3.70 0.06
N LEU A 160 17.72 2.65 -0.49
CA LEU A 160 17.00 1.54 -1.09
C LEU A 160 17.38 0.23 -0.39
N ILE A 161 16.39 -0.47 0.17
CA ILE A 161 16.56 -1.80 0.74
C ILE A 161 15.91 -2.81 -0.19
N VAL A 162 16.72 -3.69 -0.78
CA VAL A 162 16.30 -4.72 -1.72
C VAL A 162 16.41 -6.08 -1.05
N LEU A 163 15.31 -6.83 -1.07
CA LEU A 163 15.30 -8.26 -0.76
C LEU A 163 15.15 -8.99 -2.08
N LYS A 164 16.14 -9.79 -2.48
CA LYS A 164 16.14 -10.53 -3.74
C LYS A 164 16.25 -12.03 -3.48
N ALA A 165 15.35 -12.82 -4.04
CA ALA A 165 15.38 -14.28 -3.89
C ALA A 165 16.54 -14.86 -4.70
N ILE A 166 17.20 -15.85 -4.12
CA ILE A 166 18.31 -16.60 -4.71
C ILE A 166 17.76 -17.93 -5.25
N ASP A 167 18.31 -18.40 -6.37
CA ASP A 167 18.02 -19.70 -6.99
C ASP A 167 16.54 -19.99 -7.26
N THR A 168 15.75 -18.95 -7.55
CA THR A 168 14.34 -19.10 -7.94
C THR A 168 14.18 -19.11 -9.46
N PRO A 169 13.30 -19.97 -10.02
CA PRO A 169 13.07 -20.05 -11.47
C PRO A 169 12.46 -18.78 -12.06
N ILE A 170 11.73 -18.02 -11.23
CA ILE A 170 11.15 -16.72 -11.58
C ILE A 170 11.75 -15.70 -10.64
N LEU A 171 12.27 -14.61 -11.19
CA LEU A 171 12.85 -13.52 -10.42
C LEU A 171 11.81 -12.95 -9.43
N GLN A 172 12.16 -12.95 -8.14
CA GLN A 172 11.32 -12.39 -7.08
C GLN A 172 12.15 -11.42 -6.25
N ALA A 173 11.67 -10.18 -6.13
CA ALA A 173 12.33 -9.17 -5.33
C ALA A 173 11.32 -8.21 -4.68
N GLN A 174 11.70 -7.64 -3.55
CA GLN A 174 10.97 -6.55 -2.91
C GLN A 174 11.91 -5.35 -2.74
N TYR A 175 11.47 -4.20 -3.24
CA TYR A 175 12.18 -2.92 -3.19
C TYR A 175 11.51 -2.03 -2.17
N ASN A 176 12.28 -1.51 -1.21
CA ASN A 176 11.80 -0.64 -0.16
C ASN A 176 12.55 0.67 -0.22
N TYR A 177 11.85 1.72 -0.62
CA TYR A 177 12.41 3.05 -0.80
C TYR A 177 12.22 3.85 0.49
N ALA A 178 13.31 4.36 1.01
CA ALA A 178 13.34 5.08 2.26
C ALA A 178 14.19 6.36 2.17
N TYR A 179 13.97 7.24 3.15
CA TYR A 179 14.81 8.40 3.42
C TYR A 179 14.95 8.61 4.93
N LEU A 180 15.96 9.37 5.34
CA LEU A 180 16.07 9.83 6.72
C LEU A 180 15.27 11.11 6.93
N GLN A 181 14.40 11.09 7.91
CA GLN A 181 13.69 12.25 8.42
C GLN A 181 14.36 12.68 9.72
N GLU A 182 14.65 13.97 9.83
CA GLU A 182 15.09 14.56 11.09
C GLU A 182 13.89 14.82 11.98
N ASN A 183 13.96 14.38 13.23
CA ASN A 183 12.96 14.68 14.24
C ASN A 183 13.22 16.10 14.77
N GLN A 184 12.17 16.90 14.95
CA GLN A 184 12.29 18.17 15.66
C GLN A 184 12.60 17.83 17.13
N ILE A 185 13.84 18.13 17.55
CA ILE A 185 14.31 17.87 18.90
C ILE A 185 13.63 18.90 19.81
N ASN A 186 12.85 18.44 20.79
CA ASN A 186 12.64 19.23 22.00
C ASN A 186 13.92 19.10 22.82
N ASP A 187 14.50 20.22 23.24
CA ASP A 187 15.87 20.42 23.77
C ASP A 187 16.34 19.48 24.92
N ASN A 188 15.50 18.56 25.39
CA ASN A 188 15.74 17.69 26.55
C ASN A 188 15.84 16.19 26.24
N LYS A 189 15.91 15.74 24.98
CA LYS A 189 16.12 14.31 24.64
C LYS A 189 17.49 14.06 24.02
N ASN A 190 18.16 13.01 24.49
CA ASN A 190 19.42 12.49 23.97
C ASN A 190 19.43 12.46 22.43
N ASN A 191 20.58 12.78 21.83
CA ASN A 191 20.86 12.76 20.38
C ASN A 191 20.60 11.39 19.69
N GLN A 192 20.17 10.38 20.44
CA GLN A 192 19.92 9.02 19.97
C GLN A 192 18.76 8.95 18.98
N ASP A 193 17.73 9.77 19.15
CA ASP A 193 16.52 9.77 18.32
C ASP A 193 16.49 10.90 17.27
N LYS A 194 17.66 11.45 16.90
CA LYS A 194 17.74 12.59 15.97
C LYS A 194 17.11 12.29 14.61
N TYR A 195 17.32 11.09 14.08
CA TYR A 195 16.79 10.69 12.78
C TYR A 195 15.87 9.48 12.90
N LYS A 196 14.88 9.45 12.01
CA LYS A 196 13.98 8.33 11.78
C LYS A 196 14.03 7.94 10.32
N ILE A 197 14.09 6.65 10.04
CA ILE A 197 13.99 6.12 8.67
C ILE A 197 12.51 5.97 8.28
N ILE A 198 12.14 6.48 7.10
CA ILE A 198 10.76 6.48 6.61
C ILE A 198 10.69 5.80 5.25
N ILE A 199 9.90 4.73 5.15
CA ILE A 199 9.58 4.11 3.87
C ILE A 199 8.47 4.92 3.19
N TYR A 200 8.74 5.43 1.99
CA TYR A 200 7.77 6.21 1.21
C TYR A 200 7.21 5.48 0.00
N ARG A 201 7.86 4.40 -0.45
CA ARG A 201 7.42 3.58 -1.58
C ARG A 201 7.90 2.13 -1.40
N GLN A 202 7.08 1.17 -1.79
CA GLN A 202 7.46 -0.25 -1.84
C GLN A 202 7.04 -0.83 -3.19
N LYS A 203 7.91 -1.59 -3.84
CA LYS A 203 7.61 -2.32 -5.08
C LYS A 203 7.87 -3.81 -4.87
N ILE A 204 7.03 -4.66 -5.45
CA ILE A 204 7.23 -6.11 -5.55
C ILE A 204 7.49 -6.43 -7.01
N GLN A 205 8.51 -7.22 -7.27
CA GLN A 205 8.81 -7.77 -8.58
C GLN A 205 8.53 -9.27 -8.59
N PHE A 206 7.84 -9.70 -9.65
CA PHE A 206 7.58 -11.10 -9.95
C PHE A 206 7.78 -11.32 -11.45
N GLY A 207 8.88 -11.98 -11.81
CA GLY A 207 9.37 -12.06 -13.18
C GLY A 207 9.65 -10.66 -13.75
N ASN A 208 9.08 -10.37 -14.91
CA ASN A 208 9.27 -9.11 -15.62
C ASN A 208 8.21 -8.06 -15.25
N ARG A 209 7.37 -8.34 -14.25
CA ARG A 209 6.34 -7.40 -13.78
C ARG A 209 6.74 -6.83 -12.43
N SER A 210 6.59 -5.51 -12.31
CA SER A 210 6.77 -4.79 -11.06
C SER A 210 5.45 -4.16 -10.64
N PHE A 211 5.24 -4.12 -9.33
CA PHE A 211 3.97 -3.80 -8.73
C PHE A 211 4.18 -2.91 -7.52
N GLU A 212 3.57 -1.72 -7.52
CA GLU A 212 3.65 -0.82 -6.37
C GLU A 212 2.70 -1.29 -5.27
N VAL A 213 3.20 -1.36 -4.03
CA VAL A 213 2.46 -1.81 -2.87
C VAL A 213 1.75 -0.62 -2.24
N GLN A 214 0.42 -0.70 -2.17
CA GLN A 214 -0.39 0.28 -1.43
C GLN A 214 -1.05 -0.35 -0.21
N GLU A 215 -1.00 0.37 0.91
CA GLU A 215 -1.71 0.00 2.14
C GLU A 215 -3.22 0.19 1.96
N ILE A 216 -3.98 -0.73 2.55
CA ILE A 216 -5.44 -0.67 2.62
C ILE A 216 -5.81 -0.32 4.05
N PHE A 217 -6.55 0.77 4.23
CA PHE A 217 -6.94 1.22 5.56
C PHE A 217 -8.19 0.46 6.00
N GLY A 218 -8.20 -0.03 7.25
CA GLY A 218 -9.34 -0.81 7.80
C GLY A 218 -9.32 -2.31 7.50
N ILE A 219 -8.27 -2.82 6.84
CA ILE A 219 -8.09 -4.27 6.60
C ILE A 219 -7.57 -5.04 7.83
N GLU A 220 -7.17 -4.33 8.90
CA GLU A 220 -6.56 -4.96 10.07
C GLU A 220 -7.52 -5.99 10.66
N LYS A 221 -7.09 -7.26 10.65
CA LYS A 221 -7.72 -8.31 11.43
C LYS A 221 -7.41 -7.97 12.89
N SER A 222 -8.41 -7.57 13.66
CA SER A 222 -8.26 -7.52 15.12
C SER A 222 -7.64 -8.85 15.57
N PRO A 223 -6.66 -8.86 16.49
CA PRO A 223 -6.18 -10.12 17.04
C PRO A 223 -7.40 -10.90 17.51
N GLU A 224 -7.46 -12.19 17.18
CA GLU A 224 -8.41 -13.17 17.72
C GLU A 224 -8.20 -13.19 19.25
N THR A 225 -8.65 -12.15 19.92
CA THR A 225 -8.67 -12.03 21.36
C THR A 225 -9.89 -12.81 21.78
N LYS A 226 -9.58 -13.93 22.43
CA LYS A 226 -10.44 -14.81 23.20
C LYS A 226 -11.85 -14.25 23.41
N THR A 227 -12.80 -15.03 22.92
CA THR A 227 -14.25 -14.89 23.09
C THR A 227 -14.64 -14.52 24.52
N ASP A 228 -14.84 -13.23 24.77
CA ASP A 228 -15.75 -12.78 25.82
C ASP A 228 -17.16 -12.80 25.21
N PRO A 229 -18.07 -13.68 25.66
CA PRO A 229 -19.38 -13.91 25.01
C PRO A 229 -20.34 -12.71 25.09
N VAL A 230 -19.95 -11.61 25.75
CA VAL A 230 -20.78 -10.42 25.96
C VAL A 230 -20.39 -9.26 25.02
N ASN A 231 -19.24 -9.31 24.34
CA ASN A 231 -18.69 -8.18 23.55
C ASN A 231 -18.55 -8.45 22.04
N ASN A 232 -19.26 -9.44 21.50
CA ASN A 232 -19.20 -9.78 20.06
C ASN A 232 -19.78 -8.69 19.12
N TYR A 233 -20.56 -7.73 19.64
CA TYR A 233 -21.23 -6.68 18.86
C TYR A 233 -20.34 -5.55 18.36
N LEU A 234 -19.03 -5.56 18.68
CA LEU A 234 -18.10 -4.50 18.30
C LEU A 234 -16.80 -5.07 17.75
N SER A 235 -16.87 -6.14 16.95
CA SER A 235 -15.67 -6.70 16.31
C SER A 235 -14.96 -5.72 15.38
N GLY A 236 -15.56 -4.55 15.10
CA GLY A 236 -14.94 -3.46 14.36
C GLY A 236 -14.57 -3.84 12.93
N ARG A 237 -15.18 -4.92 12.42
CA ARG A 237 -14.96 -5.56 11.11
C ARG A 237 -16.17 -5.44 10.18
N GLU A 238 -17.30 -4.99 10.70
CA GLU A 238 -18.56 -4.86 9.97
C GLU A 238 -18.55 -3.62 9.07
N CYS A 239 -19.33 -3.70 8.00
CA CYS A 239 -19.62 -2.60 7.09
C CYS A 239 -20.21 -1.42 7.85
N VAL A 240 -19.67 -0.21 7.65
CA VAL A 240 -20.13 0.99 8.38
C VAL A 240 -21.54 1.45 8.00
N ILE A 241 -22.14 0.86 6.95
CA ILE A 241 -23.48 1.19 6.48
C ILE A 241 -24.51 0.19 7.03
N CYS A 242 -24.34 -1.11 6.79
CA CYS A 242 -25.33 -2.10 7.22
C CYS A 242 -25.07 -2.65 8.63
N LEU A 243 -23.85 -2.47 9.17
CA LEU A 243 -23.42 -2.99 10.47
C LEU A 243 -23.70 -4.50 10.64
N THR A 244 -23.77 -5.24 9.54
CA THR A 244 -24.17 -6.66 9.52
C THR A 244 -23.12 -7.49 8.79
N ASP A 245 -22.83 -7.16 7.53
CA ASP A 245 -21.84 -7.89 6.74
C ASP A 245 -20.43 -7.43 7.06
N GLU A 246 -19.46 -8.33 6.94
CA GLU A 246 -18.03 -7.99 7.03
C GLU A 246 -17.60 -7.11 5.85
N ARG A 247 -16.63 -6.22 6.12
CA ARG A 247 -16.03 -5.38 5.07
C ARG A 247 -15.17 -6.23 4.15
N ASP A 248 -15.39 -6.12 2.86
CA ASP A 248 -14.63 -6.81 1.81
C ASP A 248 -14.24 -5.87 0.66
N THR A 249 -14.70 -4.62 0.67
CA THR A 249 -14.56 -3.70 -0.46
C THR A 249 -13.85 -2.42 -0.05
N ALA A 250 -12.75 -2.12 -0.75
CA ALA A 250 -11.99 -0.89 -0.61
C ALA A 250 -12.41 0.13 -1.68
N ILE A 251 -12.55 1.39 -1.26
CA ILE A 251 -12.89 2.50 -2.16
C ILE A 251 -11.62 3.08 -2.78
N LEU A 252 -11.58 3.27 -4.09
CA LEU A 252 -10.46 3.93 -4.77
C LEU A 252 -10.80 5.40 -5.09
N PRO A 253 -9.83 6.33 -4.97
CA PRO A 253 -8.40 6.10 -4.72
C PRO A 253 -7.99 6.14 -3.24
N CYS A 254 -8.92 6.39 -2.31
CA CYS A 254 -8.60 6.61 -0.89
C CYS A 254 -8.21 5.35 -0.10
N ARG A 255 -8.52 4.16 -0.64
CA ARG A 255 -8.25 2.80 -0.12
C ARG A 255 -8.85 2.49 1.26
N HIS A 256 -9.92 3.19 1.66
CA HIS A 256 -10.66 2.83 2.86
C HIS A 256 -11.53 1.60 2.61
N MET A 257 -11.22 0.51 3.31
CA MET A 257 -12.01 -0.72 3.34
C MET A 257 -13.02 -0.62 4.47
N CYS A 258 -14.15 0.01 4.19
CA CYS A 258 -15.21 0.33 5.16
C CYS A 258 -16.57 -0.30 4.81
N LEU A 259 -16.70 -0.94 3.65
CA LEU A 259 -17.98 -1.42 3.11
C LEU A 259 -17.92 -2.91 2.76
N CYS A 260 -19.07 -3.59 2.87
CA CYS A 260 -19.32 -4.84 2.16
C CYS A 260 -19.66 -4.54 0.68
N ASN A 261 -19.55 -5.54 -0.18
CA ASN A 261 -19.81 -5.41 -1.62
C ASN A 261 -21.19 -4.81 -1.93
N VAL A 262 -22.23 -5.25 -1.21
CA VAL A 262 -23.60 -4.79 -1.43
C VAL A 262 -23.72 -3.29 -1.16
N CYS A 263 -23.30 -2.84 0.02
CA CYS A 263 -23.32 -1.42 0.37
C CYS A 263 -22.38 -0.57 -0.50
N ALA A 264 -21.24 -1.11 -0.92
CA ALA A 264 -20.32 -0.42 -1.82
C ALA A 264 -20.95 -0.12 -3.18
N ASN A 265 -21.74 -1.05 -3.73
CA ASN A 265 -22.49 -0.83 -4.95
C ASN A 265 -23.57 0.25 -4.77
N VAL A 266 -24.27 0.29 -3.64
CA VAL A 266 -25.25 1.36 -3.34
C VAL A 266 -24.56 2.73 -3.25
N VAL A 267 -23.44 2.82 -2.54
CA VAL A 267 -22.63 4.05 -2.42
C VAL A 267 -22.24 4.54 -3.80
N ARG A 268 -21.68 3.68 -4.66
CA ARG A 268 -21.32 4.08 -6.03
C ARG A 268 -22.50 4.65 -6.84
N MET A 269 -23.73 4.19 -6.59
CA MET A 269 -24.93 4.61 -7.32
C MET A 269 -25.58 5.88 -6.74
N GLN A 270 -25.56 6.06 -5.42
CA GLN A 270 -26.33 7.09 -4.73
C GLN A 270 -25.47 8.16 -4.06
N ASN A 271 -24.32 7.77 -3.52
CA ASN A 271 -23.45 8.62 -2.71
C ASN A 271 -22.00 8.38 -3.16
N THR A 272 -21.56 9.16 -4.14
CA THR A 272 -20.26 8.98 -4.80
C THR A 272 -19.06 9.35 -3.90
N LYS A 273 -19.19 9.34 -2.58
CA LYS A 273 -18.14 9.73 -1.62
C LYS A 273 -17.84 8.63 -0.61
N CYS A 274 -16.57 8.55 -0.22
CA CYS A 274 -16.11 7.64 0.82
C CYS A 274 -16.69 8.01 2.20
N PRO A 275 -17.30 7.08 2.96
CA PRO A 275 -17.84 7.36 4.29
C PRO A 275 -16.80 7.83 5.32
N ILE A 276 -15.53 7.43 5.16
CA ILE A 276 -14.46 7.73 6.13
C ILE A 276 -13.81 9.09 5.87
N CYS A 277 -13.43 9.36 4.62
CA CYS A 277 -12.65 10.55 4.26
C CYS A 277 -13.35 11.53 3.33
N ARG A 278 -14.59 11.22 2.91
CA ARG A 278 -15.42 12.03 2.00
C ARG A 278 -14.84 12.28 0.61
N GLN A 279 -13.74 11.62 0.26
CA GLN A 279 -13.16 11.66 -1.08
C GLN A 279 -14.07 10.96 -2.10
N ASP A 280 -14.13 11.50 -3.32
CA ASP A 280 -14.96 10.95 -4.39
C ASP A 280 -14.50 9.53 -4.81
N VAL A 281 -15.49 8.67 -5.03
CA VAL A 281 -15.34 7.26 -5.41
C VAL A 281 -15.09 7.19 -6.90
N GLN A 282 -13.89 6.76 -7.29
CA GLN A 282 -13.51 6.54 -8.69
C GLN A 282 -13.58 5.07 -9.08
N GLY A 283 -13.52 4.17 -8.10
CA GLY A 283 -13.58 2.74 -8.31
C GLY A 283 -13.75 1.98 -7.01
N LEU A 284 -14.04 0.68 -7.12
CA LEU A 284 -14.19 -0.23 -6.01
C LEU A 284 -13.27 -1.43 -6.24
N LEU A 285 -12.57 -1.87 -5.19
CA LEU A 285 -11.79 -3.09 -5.19
C LEU A 285 -12.37 -4.05 -4.16
N GLN A 286 -12.95 -5.15 -4.62
CA GLN A 286 -13.37 -6.24 -3.75
C GLN A 286 -12.19 -7.18 -3.46
N ILE A 287 -12.08 -7.62 -2.21
CA ILE A 287 -11.02 -8.49 -1.70
C ILE A 287 -11.67 -9.72 -1.10
N SER A 288 -11.59 -10.84 -1.81
CA SER A 288 -11.98 -12.14 -1.29
C SER A 288 -10.80 -12.79 -0.57
N ILE A 289 -11.00 -13.22 0.68
CA ILE A 289 -10.03 -14.05 1.40
C ILE A 289 -10.53 -15.49 1.29
N ASP A 290 -9.82 -16.32 0.52
CA ASP A 290 -10.10 -17.76 0.48
C ASP A 290 -9.89 -18.32 1.89
N LYS A 291 -10.98 -18.65 2.59
CA LYS A 291 -10.91 -19.42 3.83
C LYS A 291 -10.50 -20.83 3.45
N LYS A 292 -9.19 -21.13 3.50
CA LYS A 292 -8.76 -22.53 3.48
C LYS A 292 -9.41 -23.23 4.67
N ASP A 293 -10.21 -24.23 4.38
CA ASP A 293 -10.99 -25.01 5.34
C ASP A 293 -10.11 -25.45 6.51
N LYS A 294 -10.45 -25.00 7.72
CA LYS A 294 -9.97 -25.58 8.98
C LYS A 294 -10.69 -26.91 9.25
N ASN A 295 -10.71 -27.81 8.26
CA ASN A 295 -11.22 -29.17 8.42
C ASN A 295 -10.08 -30.16 8.20
N VAL A 296 -9.16 -30.22 9.16
CA VAL A 296 -8.29 -31.38 9.34
C VAL A 296 -8.17 -31.64 10.84
N ASN A 297 -8.75 -32.77 11.25
CA ASN A 297 -8.62 -33.52 12.51
C ASN A 297 -9.54 -33.12 13.68
N ASN A 298 -10.75 -33.68 13.67
CA ASN A 298 -11.28 -34.39 14.84
C ASN A 298 -10.91 -35.86 14.71
#